data_AF-A0A2A2SKP4-F1
#
_entry.id   AF-A0A2A2SKP4-F1
#
_cell.length_a   1.000
_cell.length_b   1.000
_cell.length_c   1.000
_cell.angle_alpha   90.00
_cell.angle_beta   90.00
_cell.angle_gamma   90.00
#
_symmetry.space_group_name_H-M   'P 1'
#
loop_
_entity.id
_entity.type
_entity.pdbx_description
1 polymer ?
#
loop_
_entity_poly.entity_id
_entity_poly.type
_entity_poly.pdbx_seq_one_letter_code
_entity_poly.pdbx_strand_id
1 'polypeptide(L)'
;MQEAVDAIGDGAGTIRIAPGVHRDCAVQERGTVSFVAAQPGAVVFDRMVCESKAALVLRGRGARVDGIVFRNLEVADGNGAGIRIEKGNLDVANSMFLDSQSGILSANDPAGRISIDHSTFAGLGKDPTGNGAHGMYIGDYGSLRVTNSRFERGTGGHYLKNRAARVEILNNSFDDTRGRTTNYMIDLSNGATGRIAGNEFVQGREKDNYSTMIAVSPEGVQNSSEGLVVENNGARLAPGAERTTFLGAWSNEPMVIRGNRLGVGIAERGRRYL
;
A
#
# COMPACT_ATOMS: atom_id res chain seq x y z
N MET A 1 -10.58 -18.79 -13.08
CA MET A 1 -9.26 -18.14 -13.04
C MET A 1 -8.10 -19.14 -12.92
N GLN A 2 -8.11 -20.02 -11.91
CA GLN A 2 -6.97 -20.94 -11.62
C GLN A 2 -6.50 -21.76 -12.84
N GLU A 3 -7.41 -22.35 -13.62
CA GLU A 3 -7.05 -23.15 -14.80
C GLU A 3 -6.20 -22.36 -15.82
N ALA A 4 -6.46 -21.06 -15.98
CA ALA A 4 -5.67 -20.21 -16.88
C ALA A 4 -4.26 -19.93 -16.33
N VAL A 5 -4.10 -19.86 -15.00
CA VAL A 5 -2.79 -19.76 -14.34
C VAL A 5 -2.03 -21.07 -14.51
N ASP A 6 -2.69 -22.20 -14.28
CA ASP A 6 -2.09 -23.54 -14.39
C ASP A 6 -1.63 -23.82 -15.83
N ALA A 7 -2.41 -23.37 -16.82
CA ALA A 7 -2.05 -23.50 -18.24
C ALA A 7 -0.79 -22.71 -18.63
N ILE A 8 -0.50 -21.58 -17.97
CA ILE A 8 0.77 -20.86 -18.16
C ILE A 8 1.92 -21.63 -17.49
N GLY A 9 1.66 -22.23 -16.32
CA GLY A 9 2.65 -23.00 -15.57
C GLY A 9 3.91 -22.19 -15.30
N ASP A 10 5.08 -22.78 -15.54
CA ASP A 10 6.36 -22.09 -15.35
C ASP A 10 6.75 -21.14 -16.50
N GLY A 11 5.89 -20.98 -17.49
CA GLY A 11 6.11 -20.09 -18.62
C GLY A 11 5.89 -18.62 -18.29
N ALA A 12 5.71 -17.82 -19.35
CA ALA A 12 5.25 -16.46 -19.26
C ALA A 12 3.98 -16.31 -20.09
N GLY A 13 2.96 -15.65 -19.54
CA GLY A 13 1.67 -15.55 -20.22
C GLY A 13 0.81 -14.40 -19.71
N THR A 14 -0.22 -14.07 -20.49
CA THR A 14 -1.23 -13.06 -20.13
C THR A 14 -2.59 -13.71 -20.08
N ILE A 15 -3.28 -13.54 -18.96
CA ILE A 15 -4.68 -13.86 -18.79
C ILE A 15 -5.47 -12.58 -19.03
N ARG A 16 -6.15 -12.50 -20.18
CA ARG A 16 -7.10 -11.42 -20.47
C ARG A 16 -8.47 -11.78 -19.91
N ILE A 17 -8.94 -11.00 -18.95
CA ILE A 17 -10.12 -11.33 -18.15
C ILE A 17 -11.33 -10.57 -18.69
N ALA A 18 -12.40 -11.29 -19.03
CA ALA A 18 -13.63 -10.69 -19.53
C ALA A 18 -14.33 -9.84 -18.45
N PRO A 19 -15.03 -8.76 -18.83
CA PRO A 19 -15.83 -7.96 -17.90
C PRO A 19 -16.82 -8.81 -17.09
N GLY A 20 -17.01 -8.46 -15.83
CA GLY A 20 -17.95 -9.14 -14.95
C GLY A 20 -17.50 -9.16 -13.49
N VAL A 21 -18.39 -9.67 -12.65
CA VAL A 21 -18.09 -10.01 -11.26
C VAL A 21 -17.60 -11.45 -11.21
N HIS A 22 -16.37 -11.60 -10.76
CA HIS A 22 -15.62 -12.84 -10.61
C HIS A 22 -15.62 -13.23 -9.14
N ARG A 23 -16.22 -14.40 -8.84
CA ARG A 23 -16.23 -15.02 -7.51
C ARG A 23 -15.30 -16.22 -7.46
N ASP A 24 -14.15 -16.06 -8.08
CA ASP A 24 -13.04 -16.99 -8.07
C ASP A 24 -11.78 -16.29 -7.56
N CYS A 25 -10.74 -17.05 -7.33
CA CYS A 25 -9.43 -16.58 -6.92
C CYS A 25 -8.38 -17.41 -7.65
N ALA A 26 -7.11 -17.02 -7.56
CA ALA A 26 -6.03 -17.84 -8.10
C ALA A 26 -4.73 -17.74 -7.31
N VAL A 27 -3.99 -18.83 -7.42
CA VAL A 27 -2.65 -19.02 -6.88
C VAL A 27 -1.68 -19.22 -8.04
N GLN A 28 -0.75 -18.27 -8.20
CA GLN A 28 0.36 -18.36 -9.13
C GLN A 28 1.57 -18.95 -8.41
N GLU A 29 1.81 -20.25 -8.55
CA GLU A 29 2.96 -20.92 -7.93
C GLU A 29 4.31 -20.60 -8.60
N ARG A 30 4.31 -20.30 -9.90
CA ARG A 30 5.52 -20.21 -10.72
C ARG A 30 5.32 -19.31 -11.94
N GLY A 31 6.33 -19.23 -12.81
CA GLY A 31 6.23 -18.47 -14.07
C GLY A 31 6.14 -16.95 -13.89
N THR A 32 5.78 -16.27 -14.98
CA THR A 32 5.50 -14.83 -15.01
C THR A 32 4.11 -14.59 -15.60
N VAL A 33 3.15 -14.18 -14.78
CA VAL A 33 1.74 -14.09 -15.19
C VAL A 33 1.25 -12.64 -15.18
N SER A 34 0.66 -12.21 -16.30
CA SER A 34 -0.04 -10.92 -16.38
C SER A 34 -1.55 -11.13 -16.31
N PHE A 35 -2.20 -10.58 -15.29
CA PHE A 35 -3.64 -10.53 -15.11
C PHE A 35 -4.15 -9.17 -15.62
N VAL A 36 -4.84 -9.17 -16.76
CA VAL A 36 -5.22 -7.94 -17.46
C VAL A 36 -6.71 -7.91 -17.69
N ALA A 37 -7.39 -6.89 -17.19
CA ALA A 37 -8.79 -6.66 -17.52
C ALA A 37 -8.93 -6.35 -19.02
N ALA A 38 -9.82 -7.06 -19.72
CA ALA A 38 -10.11 -6.77 -21.13
C ALA A 38 -10.70 -5.36 -21.32
N GLN A 39 -11.39 -4.86 -20.29
CA GLN A 39 -11.83 -3.48 -20.15
C GLN A 39 -11.48 -3.01 -18.73
N PRO A 40 -10.57 -2.02 -18.57
CA PRO A 40 -10.18 -1.52 -17.26
C PRO A 40 -11.39 -1.09 -16.41
N GLY A 41 -11.39 -1.49 -15.13
CA GLY A 41 -12.47 -1.21 -14.18
C GLY A 41 -13.70 -2.10 -14.32
N ALA A 42 -13.80 -2.94 -15.35
CA ALA A 42 -14.97 -3.79 -15.59
C ALA A 42 -14.79 -5.23 -15.10
N VAL A 43 -13.62 -5.60 -14.59
CA VAL A 43 -13.32 -6.90 -13.99
C VAL A 43 -13.27 -6.74 -12.48
N VAL A 44 -14.19 -7.39 -11.76
CA VAL A 44 -14.34 -7.26 -10.31
C VAL A 44 -14.15 -8.60 -9.62
N PHE A 45 -13.07 -8.78 -8.86
CA PHE A 45 -12.92 -9.86 -7.90
C PHE A 45 -13.66 -9.49 -6.61
N ASP A 46 -14.67 -10.28 -6.24
CA ASP A 46 -15.59 -9.96 -5.15
C ASP A 46 -15.71 -11.13 -4.16
N ARG A 47 -15.38 -10.88 -2.89
CA ARG A 47 -15.49 -11.79 -1.73
C ARG A 47 -14.65 -13.08 -1.72
N MET A 48 -14.31 -13.63 -2.89
CA MET A 48 -13.60 -14.90 -2.96
C MET A 48 -12.09 -14.73 -2.76
N VAL A 49 -11.50 -15.59 -1.92
CA VAL A 49 -10.07 -15.60 -1.60
C VAL A 49 -9.53 -17.02 -1.64
N CYS A 50 -8.28 -17.15 -2.05
CA CYS A 50 -7.52 -18.38 -2.07
C CYS A 50 -6.65 -18.46 -0.82
N GLU A 51 -6.49 -19.67 -0.28
CA GLU A 51 -5.64 -20.00 0.87
C GLU A 51 -5.89 -19.17 2.14
N SER A 52 -7.11 -18.66 2.32
CA SER A 52 -7.40 -17.71 3.42
C SER A 52 -6.48 -16.48 3.40
N LYS A 53 -6.05 -16.05 2.20
CA LYS A 53 -5.11 -14.93 2.01
C LYS A 53 -5.68 -13.84 1.12
N ALA A 54 -5.92 -14.13 -0.16
CA ALA A 54 -6.22 -13.08 -1.15
C ALA A 54 -6.96 -13.59 -2.38
N ALA A 55 -7.53 -12.68 -3.16
CA ALA A 55 -8.07 -12.99 -4.49
C ALA A 55 -6.97 -13.50 -5.44
N LEU A 56 -5.78 -12.88 -5.41
CA LEU A 56 -4.58 -13.35 -6.11
C LEU A 56 -3.45 -13.62 -5.11
N VAL A 57 -2.99 -14.86 -5.04
CA VAL A 57 -1.80 -15.27 -4.27
C VAL A 57 -0.66 -15.55 -5.24
N LEU A 58 0.45 -14.82 -5.12
CA LEU A 58 1.46 -14.73 -6.17
C LEU A 58 2.84 -15.14 -5.63
N ARG A 59 3.44 -16.19 -6.23
CA ARG A 59 4.74 -16.78 -5.84
C ARG A 59 5.70 -16.98 -7.01
N GLY A 60 5.30 -16.60 -8.22
CA GLY A 60 6.12 -16.75 -9.42
C GLY A 60 7.32 -15.82 -9.47
N ARG A 61 8.05 -15.85 -10.59
CA ARG A 61 9.16 -14.92 -10.85
C ARG A 61 8.68 -13.48 -11.01
N GLY A 62 7.45 -13.29 -11.47
CA GLY A 62 6.80 -12.00 -11.43
C GLY A 62 5.33 -12.05 -11.81
N ALA A 63 4.64 -10.95 -11.55
CA ALA A 63 3.25 -10.77 -11.87
C ALA A 63 2.96 -9.33 -12.33
N ARG A 64 1.99 -9.19 -13.22
CA ARG A 64 1.39 -7.89 -13.57
C ARG A 64 -0.11 -7.94 -13.29
N VAL A 65 -0.66 -6.89 -12.70
CA VAL A 65 -2.11 -6.72 -12.50
C VAL A 65 -2.52 -5.38 -13.10
N ASP A 66 -3.43 -5.40 -14.07
CA ASP A 66 -3.81 -4.19 -14.82
C ASP A 66 -5.33 -4.07 -14.99
N GLY A 67 -5.89 -2.96 -14.52
CA GLY A 67 -7.29 -2.63 -14.74
C GLY A 67 -8.30 -3.41 -13.88
N ILE A 68 -7.86 -4.09 -12.83
CA ILE A 68 -8.71 -4.99 -12.02
C ILE A 68 -9.23 -4.29 -10.77
N VAL A 69 -10.50 -4.55 -10.43
CA VAL A 69 -11.12 -4.14 -9.17
C VAL A 69 -11.15 -5.32 -8.21
N PHE A 70 -10.69 -5.12 -6.98
CA PHE A 70 -10.75 -6.07 -5.87
C PHE A 70 -11.62 -5.50 -4.78
N ARG A 71 -12.63 -6.25 -4.29
CA ARG A 71 -13.51 -5.74 -3.22
C ARG A 71 -14.11 -6.78 -2.29
N ASN A 72 -14.51 -6.31 -1.10
CA ASN A 72 -15.18 -7.09 -0.06
C ASN A 72 -14.41 -8.36 0.34
N LEU A 73 -13.07 -8.31 0.36
CA LEU A 73 -12.23 -9.46 0.66
C LEU A 73 -11.93 -9.50 2.15
N GLU A 74 -12.32 -10.60 2.79
CA GLU A 74 -12.20 -10.82 4.23
C GLU A 74 -11.74 -12.26 4.49
N VAL A 75 -10.83 -12.45 5.46
CA VAL A 75 -10.36 -13.75 5.95
C VAL A 75 -10.41 -13.76 7.47
N ALA A 76 -10.37 -14.95 8.07
CA ALA A 76 -10.43 -15.13 9.51
C ALA A 76 -9.29 -14.43 10.26
N ASP A 77 -8.09 -14.41 9.67
CA ASP A 77 -6.89 -13.78 10.23
C ASP A 77 -6.89 -12.25 10.13
N GLY A 78 -7.98 -11.64 9.63
CA GLY A 78 -8.15 -10.19 9.64
C GLY A 78 -7.34 -9.44 8.59
N ASN A 79 -6.70 -10.10 7.63
CA ASN A 79 -5.78 -9.48 6.65
C ASN A 79 -6.03 -9.85 5.18
N GLY A 80 -7.26 -10.24 4.84
CA GLY A 80 -7.69 -10.64 3.51
C GLY A 80 -7.43 -9.55 2.48
N ALA A 81 -6.72 -9.88 1.40
CA ALA A 81 -6.20 -8.88 0.45
C ALA A 81 -6.70 -9.10 -0.98
N GLY A 82 -6.64 -8.06 -1.82
CA GLY A 82 -6.73 -8.21 -3.27
C GLY A 82 -5.56 -9.02 -3.82
N ILE A 83 -4.35 -8.66 -3.39
CA ILE A 83 -3.12 -9.34 -3.78
C ILE A 83 -2.31 -9.73 -2.53
N ARG A 84 -1.93 -11.00 -2.46
CA ARG A 84 -0.89 -11.51 -1.57
C ARG A 84 0.34 -11.87 -2.43
N ILE A 85 1.39 -11.05 -2.38
CA ILE A 85 2.65 -11.32 -3.12
C ILE A 85 3.68 -11.90 -2.16
N GLU A 86 4.06 -13.15 -2.38
CA GLU A 86 4.99 -13.87 -1.51
C GLU A 86 6.40 -13.97 -2.11
N LYS A 87 6.54 -13.79 -3.43
CA LYS A 87 7.82 -13.80 -4.12
C LYS A 87 7.72 -13.12 -5.49
N GLY A 88 8.84 -12.58 -5.96
CA GLY A 88 9.01 -12.07 -7.31
C GLY A 88 8.56 -10.62 -7.47
N ASN A 89 8.72 -10.11 -8.69
CA ASN A 89 8.37 -8.74 -9.01
C ASN A 89 6.86 -8.57 -9.18
N LEU A 90 6.31 -7.43 -8.77
CA LEU A 90 4.91 -7.10 -8.97
C LEU A 90 4.77 -5.72 -9.62
N ASP A 91 4.06 -5.67 -10.75
CA ASP A 91 3.64 -4.43 -11.39
C ASP A 91 2.11 -4.30 -11.34
N VAL A 92 1.59 -3.29 -10.65
CA VAL A 92 0.14 -2.99 -10.56
C VAL A 92 -0.15 -1.66 -11.23
N ALA A 93 -1.13 -1.65 -12.14
CA ALA A 93 -1.57 -0.44 -12.82
C ALA A 93 -3.10 -0.36 -12.90
N ASN A 94 -3.65 0.86 -12.90
CA ASN A 94 -5.07 1.12 -13.19
C ASN A 94 -6.06 0.30 -12.35
N SER A 95 -5.66 -0.12 -11.15
CA SER A 95 -6.40 -1.10 -10.34
C SER A 95 -7.03 -0.44 -9.13
N MET A 96 -8.10 -1.06 -8.61
CA MET A 96 -8.85 -0.53 -7.47
C MET A 96 -8.95 -1.60 -6.37
N PHE A 97 -8.61 -1.23 -5.15
CA PHE A 97 -8.72 -2.07 -3.95
C PHE A 97 -9.71 -1.41 -3.01
N LEU A 98 -10.88 -2.03 -2.84
CA LEU A 98 -12.05 -1.39 -2.26
C LEU A 98 -12.60 -2.21 -1.09
N ASP A 99 -12.92 -1.54 0.01
CA ASP A 99 -13.82 -2.04 1.07
C ASP A 99 -13.49 -3.48 1.51
N SER A 100 -12.20 -3.77 1.69
CA SER A 100 -11.64 -5.07 2.06
C SER A 100 -10.77 -4.92 3.31
N GLN A 101 -10.36 -6.02 3.93
CA GLN A 101 -9.45 -5.93 5.07
C GLN A 101 -8.13 -5.27 4.65
N SER A 102 -7.47 -5.79 3.61
CA SER A 102 -6.25 -5.20 3.02
C SER A 102 -6.37 -5.01 1.50
N GLY A 103 -5.56 -4.13 0.93
CA GLY A 103 -5.44 -4.00 -0.53
C GLY A 103 -4.37 -4.94 -1.09
N ILE A 104 -3.12 -4.63 -0.76
CA ILE A 104 -1.95 -5.44 -1.10
C ILE A 104 -1.20 -5.79 0.18
N LEU A 105 -0.83 -7.05 0.33
CA LEU A 105 -0.04 -7.55 1.45
C LEU A 105 1.10 -8.42 0.89
N SER A 106 2.35 -8.10 1.22
CA SER A 106 3.49 -8.89 0.78
C SER A 106 4.15 -9.70 1.90
N ALA A 107 4.85 -10.76 1.50
CA ALA A 107 5.90 -11.36 2.31
C ALA A 107 7.21 -10.54 2.18
N ASN A 108 8.34 -11.16 2.52
CA ASN A 108 9.67 -10.61 2.32
C ASN A 108 10.31 -11.22 1.07
N ASP A 109 10.86 -10.38 0.20
CA ASP A 109 11.69 -10.77 -0.94
C ASP A 109 12.67 -9.63 -1.27
N PRO A 110 13.83 -9.57 -0.60
CA PRO A 110 14.80 -8.47 -0.77
C PRO A 110 15.35 -8.35 -2.21
N ALA A 111 15.22 -9.40 -3.02
CA ALA A 111 15.60 -9.38 -4.43
C ALA A 111 14.47 -8.85 -5.35
N GLY A 112 13.24 -8.82 -4.86
CA GLY A 112 12.05 -8.38 -5.60
C GLY A 112 11.87 -6.86 -5.62
N ARG A 113 11.09 -6.40 -6.60
CA ARG A 113 10.57 -5.03 -6.65
C ARG A 113 9.05 -5.00 -6.79
N ILE A 114 8.43 -3.98 -6.22
CA ILE A 114 7.00 -3.72 -6.37
C ILE A 114 6.82 -2.31 -6.97
N SER A 115 6.08 -2.22 -8.07
CA SER A 115 5.71 -0.96 -8.71
C SER A 115 4.18 -0.86 -8.79
N ILE A 116 3.63 0.26 -8.35
CA ILE A 116 2.19 0.52 -8.30
C ILE A 116 1.94 1.89 -8.88
N ASP A 117 1.08 1.97 -9.88
CA ASP A 117 0.81 3.20 -10.61
C ASP A 117 -0.68 3.38 -10.89
N HIS A 118 -1.16 4.63 -10.87
CA HIS A 118 -2.55 4.99 -11.19
C HIS A 118 -3.61 4.09 -10.54
N SER A 119 -3.42 3.75 -9.25
CA SER A 119 -4.29 2.81 -8.54
C SER A 119 -5.01 3.45 -7.35
N THR A 120 -6.15 2.88 -6.96
CA THR A 120 -6.97 3.39 -5.85
C THR A 120 -7.05 2.39 -4.70
N PHE A 121 -6.87 2.87 -3.48
CA PHE A 121 -6.97 2.15 -2.22
C PHE A 121 -8.01 2.86 -1.35
N ALA A 122 -9.20 2.28 -1.20
CA ALA A 122 -10.32 2.95 -0.53
C ALA A 122 -11.12 2.02 0.37
N GLY A 123 -11.47 2.45 1.59
CA GLY A 123 -12.25 1.59 2.49
C GLY A 123 -11.47 0.42 3.08
N LEU A 124 -10.13 0.52 3.16
CA LEU A 124 -9.26 -0.57 3.57
C LEU A 124 -8.80 -0.44 5.03
N GLY A 125 -8.17 -1.49 5.57
CA GLY A 125 -7.57 -1.51 6.89
C GLY A 125 -8.46 -2.04 8.00
N LYS A 126 -9.65 -2.56 7.68
CA LYS A 126 -10.62 -3.07 8.65
C LYS A 126 -10.24 -4.45 9.19
N ASP A 127 -9.43 -4.49 10.24
CA ASP A 127 -9.26 -5.71 11.04
C ASP A 127 -10.20 -5.68 12.25
N PRO A 128 -11.10 -6.67 12.44
CA PRO A 128 -11.93 -6.79 13.64
C PRO A 128 -11.15 -6.80 14.96
N THR A 129 -9.88 -7.20 14.92
CA THR A 129 -8.96 -7.25 16.08
C THR A 129 -7.97 -6.07 16.13
N GLY A 130 -7.95 -5.23 15.09
CA GLY A 130 -7.19 -3.98 15.03
C GLY A 130 -5.69 -4.06 14.69
N ASN A 131 -5.11 -5.24 14.40
CA ASN A 131 -3.65 -5.42 14.37
C ASN A 131 -3.06 -5.97 13.04
N GLY A 132 -3.85 -6.46 12.10
CA GLY A 132 -3.37 -7.19 10.92
C GLY A 132 -3.59 -6.52 9.56
N ALA A 133 -4.51 -5.55 9.45
CA ALA A 133 -4.96 -4.99 8.18
C ALA A 133 -4.36 -3.61 7.87
N HIS A 134 -4.00 -3.39 6.60
CA HIS A 134 -3.50 -2.12 6.10
C HIS A 134 -3.99 -1.88 4.66
N GLY A 135 -4.03 -0.63 4.21
CA GLY A 135 -4.34 -0.31 2.81
C GLY A 135 -3.35 -1.00 1.87
N MET A 136 -2.06 -0.79 2.14
CA MET A 136 -0.94 -1.50 1.53
C MET A 136 0.07 -1.85 2.60
N TYR A 137 0.51 -3.11 2.64
CA TYR A 137 1.58 -3.57 3.51
C TYR A 137 2.64 -4.26 2.66
N ILE A 138 3.82 -3.65 2.60
CA ILE A 138 4.99 -4.20 1.94
C ILE A 138 6.00 -4.61 3.01
N GLY A 139 6.33 -5.90 3.05
CA GLY A 139 7.41 -6.49 3.81
C GLY A 139 8.79 -6.08 3.30
N ASP A 140 9.82 -6.82 3.70
CA ASP A 140 11.21 -6.55 3.32
C ASP A 140 11.46 -6.89 1.85
N TYR A 141 11.16 -5.93 0.97
CA TYR A 141 11.39 -5.97 -0.46
C TYR A 141 12.58 -5.10 -0.87
N GLY A 142 13.21 -5.40 -2.00
CA GLY A 142 14.34 -4.61 -2.48
C GLY A 142 13.99 -3.17 -2.87
N SER A 143 12.76 -2.93 -3.35
CA SER A 143 12.25 -1.59 -3.60
C SER A 143 10.73 -1.54 -3.76
N LEU A 144 10.16 -0.40 -3.37
CA LEU A 144 8.76 -0.06 -3.58
C LEU A 144 8.66 1.27 -4.35
N ARG A 145 7.92 1.28 -5.46
CA ARG A 145 7.52 2.49 -6.17
C ARG A 145 6.00 2.61 -6.19
N VAL A 146 5.46 3.73 -5.70
CA VAL A 146 4.02 4.03 -5.70
C VAL A 146 3.83 5.42 -6.31
N THR A 147 3.16 5.47 -7.46
CA THR A 147 2.97 6.71 -8.23
C THR A 147 1.52 6.96 -8.59
N ASN A 148 1.14 8.25 -8.64
CA ASN A 148 -0.14 8.70 -9.19
C ASN A 148 -1.37 7.98 -8.60
N SER A 149 -1.26 7.51 -7.36
CA SER A 149 -2.25 6.65 -6.73
C SER A 149 -3.02 7.40 -5.65
N ARG A 150 -4.19 6.87 -5.31
CA ARG A 150 -5.12 7.50 -4.36
C ARG A 150 -5.42 6.58 -3.19
N PHE A 151 -5.24 7.10 -2.00
CA PHE A 151 -5.54 6.46 -0.73
C PHE A 151 -6.62 7.27 -0.02
N GLU A 152 -7.75 6.67 0.30
CA GLU A 152 -8.84 7.40 0.96
C GLU A 152 -9.73 6.52 1.83
N ARG A 153 -10.57 7.15 2.67
CA ARG A 153 -11.65 6.45 3.41
C ARG A 153 -11.13 5.20 4.13
N GLY A 154 -9.93 5.26 4.72
CA GLY A 154 -9.39 4.16 5.50
C GLY A 154 -10.31 3.83 6.67
N THR A 155 -10.32 2.57 7.08
CA THR A 155 -11.21 2.04 8.13
C THR A 155 -10.43 1.38 9.27
N GLY A 156 -9.12 1.55 9.26
CA GLY A 156 -8.17 0.99 10.21
C GLY A 156 -6.76 1.06 9.66
N GLY A 157 -5.76 0.79 10.50
CA GLY A 157 -4.38 0.58 10.07
C GLY A 157 -3.75 1.73 9.28
N HIS A 158 -2.62 1.44 8.65
CA HIS A 158 -1.87 2.40 7.82
C HIS A 158 -2.40 2.42 6.39
N TYR A 159 -2.38 3.59 5.74
CA TYR A 159 -2.65 3.63 4.30
C TYR A 159 -1.55 2.93 3.50
N LEU A 160 -0.29 3.21 3.83
CA LEU A 160 0.89 2.56 3.25
C LEU A 160 1.88 2.23 4.38
N LYS A 161 2.05 0.94 4.66
CA LYS A 161 3.09 0.40 5.54
C LYS A 161 4.17 -0.28 4.70
N ASN A 162 5.43 0.07 4.93
CA ASN A 162 6.55 -0.37 4.11
C ASN A 162 7.76 -0.77 4.95
N ARG A 163 8.36 -1.90 4.58
CA ARG A 163 9.68 -2.33 5.04
C ARG A 163 10.70 -2.49 3.91
N ALA A 164 10.35 -2.15 2.67
CA ALA A 164 11.31 -2.15 1.58
C ALA A 164 12.41 -1.09 1.80
N ALA A 165 13.66 -1.44 1.49
CA ALA A 165 14.83 -0.62 1.78
C ALA A 165 14.94 0.67 0.95
N ARG A 166 14.29 0.70 -0.22
CA ARG A 166 14.28 1.84 -1.15
C ARG A 166 12.85 2.16 -1.56
N VAL A 167 12.46 3.43 -1.45
CA VAL A 167 11.11 3.88 -1.78
C VAL A 167 11.08 5.04 -2.77
N GLU A 168 10.11 5.01 -3.67
CA GLU A 168 9.67 6.16 -4.45
C GLU A 168 8.16 6.29 -4.32
N ILE A 169 7.71 7.18 -3.42
CA ILE A 169 6.28 7.44 -3.16
C ILE A 169 5.98 8.83 -3.71
N LEU A 170 5.52 8.91 -4.96
CA LEU A 170 5.48 10.15 -5.72
C LEU A 170 4.09 10.49 -6.26
N ASN A 171 3.70 11.76 -6.15
CA ASN A 171 2.46 12.29 -6.77
C ASN A 171 1.18 11.53 -6.37
N ASN A 172 1.12 11.01 -5.15
CA ASN A 172 -0.06 10.32 -4.62
C ASN A 172 -0.95 11.28 -3.83
N SER A 173 -2.21 10.90 -3.65
CA SER A 173 -3.12 11.57 -2.72
C SER A 173 -3.48 10.66 -1.55
N PHE A 174 -3.39 11.21 -0.34
CA PHE A 174 -3.81 10.57 0.91
C PHE A 174 -4.91 11.44 1.55
N ASP A 175 -6.17 11.01 1.40
CA ASP A 175 -7.33 11.74 1.89
C ASP A 175 -8.03 10.97 3.02
N ASP A 176 -7.72 11.38 4.24
CA ASP A 176 -8.25 10.78 5.47
C ASP A 176 -9.48 11.54 6.00
N THR A 177 -10.06 12.48 5.23
CA THR A 177 -11.24 13.26 5.67
C THR A 177 -12.46 12.39 5.99
N ARG A 178 -12.57 11.24 5.34
CA ARG A 178 -13.59 10.22 5.59
C ARG A 178 -13.01 8.94 6.20
N GLY A 179 -11.77 8.99 6.67
CA GLY A 179 -11.12 7.88 7.34
C GLY A 179 -11.60 7.73 8.79
N ARG A 180 -11.52 6.51 9.30
CA ARG A 180 -11.83 6.15 10.69
C ARG A 180 -10.84 5.12 11.19
N THR A 181 -10.47 5.24 12.46
CA THR A 181 -9.51 4.36 13.16
C THR A 181 -8.19 4.17 12.40
N THR A 182 -7.83 5.14 11.55
CA THR A 182 -6.63 5.05 10.72
C THR A 182 -5.39 5.45 11.50
N ASN A 183 -4.25 4.88 11.11
CA ASN A 183 -2.92 5.13 11.63
C ASN A 183 -2.14 6.04 10.65
N TYR A 184 -0.81 6.05 10.69
CA TYR A 184 0.01 6.87 9.78
C TYR A 184 -0.36 6.68 8.29
N MET A 185 -0.23 7.74 7.51
CA MET A 185 -0.49 7.68 6.07
C MET A 185 0.63 6.96 5.35
N ILE A 186 1.87 7.23 5.75
CA ILE A 186 3.06 6.49 5.30
C ILE A 186 3.82 6.05 6.56
N ASP A 187 4.04 4.74 6.68
CA ASP A 187 4.86 4.12 7.71
C ASP A 187 6.05 3.42 7.05
N LEU A 188 7.24 4.02 7.15
CA LEU A 188 8.51 3.38 6.81
C LEU A 188 9.03 2.65 8.05
N SER A 189 8.40 1.53 8.39
CA SER A 189 8.46 0.92 9.73
C SER A 189 9.88 0.68 10.23
N ASN A 190 10.79 0.29 9.32
CA ASN A 190 12.18 0.01 9.64
C ASN A 190 13.20 0.95 8.98
N GLY A 191 12.74 2.12 8.51
CA GLY A 191 13.53 3.06 7.72
C GLY A 191 13.56 2.68 6.23
N ALA A 192 13.97 3.64 5.40
CA ALA A 192 14.24 3.45 3.97
C ALA A 192 14.96 4.67 3.39
N THR A 193 15.73 4.45 2.32
CA THR A 193 16.25 5.54 1.47
C THR A 193 15.30 5.82 0.30
N GLY A 194 15.49 6.93 -0.41
CA GLY A 194 14.75 7.25 -1.63
C GLY A 194 13.97 8.56 -1.53
N ARG A 195 12.74 8.60 -2.07
CA ARG A 195 11.99 9.84 -2.27
C ARG A 195 10.51 9.71 -1.88
N ILE A 196 10.02 10.69 -1.12
CA ILE A 196 8.59 10.95 -0.90
C ILE A 196 8.31 12.37 -1.40
N ALA A 197 7.73 12.51 -2.60
CA ALA A 197 7.64 13.81 -3.24
C ALA A 197 6.35 14.08 -4.04
N GLY A 198 5.91 15.34 -4.02
CA GLY A 198 4.74 15.77 -4.78
C GLY A 198 3.41 15.17 -4.32
N ASN A 199 3.36 14.54 -3.14
CA ASN A 199 2.13 13.97 -2.61
C ASN A 199 1.28 15.02 -1.92
N GLU A 200 -0.03 14.80 -1.89
CA GLU A 200 -1.00 15.64 -1.18
C GLU A 200 -1.64 14.84 -0.03
N PHE A 201 -1.58 15.40 1.18
CA PHE A 201 -2.04 14.78 2.42
C PHE A 201 -3.15 15.61 3.06
N VAL A 202 -4.22 14.95 3.47
CA VAL A 202 -5.31 15.55 4.25
C VAL A 202 -5.59 14.69 5.48
N GLN A 203 -5.19 15.17 6.65
CA GLN A 203 -5.38 14.41 7.89
C GLN A 203 -6.81 14.55 8.42
N GLY A 204 -7.44 13.40 8.65
CA GLY A 204 -8.77 13.28 9.23
C GLY A 204 -8.78 13.44 10.75
N ARG A 205 -9.99 13.55 11.30
CA ARG A 205 -10.22 13.66 12.74
C ARG A 205 -10.17 12.31 13.46
N GLU A 206 -10.64 11.25 12.82
CA GLU A 206 -10.90 9.96 13.46
C GLU A 206 -9.72 8.99 13.30
N LYS A 207 -8.52 9.41 13.73
CA LYS A 207 -7.30 8.59 13.69
C LYS A 207 -7.03 7.93 15.03
N ASP A 208 -6.62 6.67 15.01
CA ASP A 208 -6.05 6.01 16.18
C ASP A 208 -4.69 6.60 16.53
N ASN A 209 -3.91 6.96 15.50
CA ASN A 209 -2.64 7.65 15.66
C ASN A 209 -2.58 8.89 14.77
N TYR A 210 -2.86 10.03 15.37
CA TYR A 210 -2.81 11.34 14.71
C TYR A 210 -1.44 12.02 14.85
N SER A 211 -0.47 11.39 15.51
CA SER A 211 0.75 12.06 15.99
C SER A 211 1.75 12.43 14.88
N THR A 212 1.72 11.73 13.75
CA THR A 212 2.48 12.06 12.55
C THR A 212 1.78 11.57 11.28
N MET A 213 2.07 12.19 10.14
CA MET A 213 1.57 11.74 8.82
C MET A 213 2.50 10.71 8.18
N ILE A 214 3.80 11.02 8.17
CA ILE A 214 4.89 10.16 7.71
C ILE A 214 5.69 9.72 8.94
N ALA A 215 5.80 8.42 9.17
CA ALA A 215 6.62 7.84 10.22
C ALA A 215 7.85 7.16 9.62
N VAL A 216 9.02 7.43 10.21
CA VAL A 216 10.30 6.83 9.82
C VAL A 216 10.90 6.07 10.99
N SER A 217 11.12 4.77 10.77
CA SER A 217 11.66 3.82 11.73
C SER A 217 10.88 3.65 13.05
N PRO A 218 9.53 3.78 13.11
CA PRO A 218 8.79 3.62 14.37
C PRO A 218 8.92 2.23 14.99
N GLU A 219 9.31 1.20 14.22
CA GLU A 219 9.56 -0.17 14.69
C GLU A 219 11.05 -0.52 14.77
N GLY A 220 11.91 0.49 14.84
CA GLY A 220 13.37 0.33 14.95
C GLY A 220 14.07 0.25 13.59
N VAL A 221 15.31 0.73 13.53
CA VAL A 221 16.10 0.83 12.31
C VAL A 221 16.59 -0.55 11.87
N GLN A 222 16.26 -0.96 10.64
CA GLN A 222 16.88 -2.09 9.94
C GLN A 222 17.46 -1.67 8.59
N ASN A 223 16.86 -0.65 7.96
CA ASN A 223 17.36 0.01 6.75
C ASN A 223 17.76 1.44 7.09
N SER A 224 18.83 1.93 6.48
CA SER A 224 19.22 3.32 6.66
C SER A 224 18.19 4.26 6.03
N SER A 225 17.93 5.37 6.70
CA SER A 225 17.18 6.51 6.18
C SER A 225 18.10 7.68 5.79
N GLU A 226 19.43 7.48 5.84
CA GLU A 226 20.40 8.46 5.35
C GLU A 226 20.16 8.75 3.87
N GLY A 227 19.92 10.02 3.56
CA GLY A 227 19.63 10.44 2.19
C GLY A 227 18.18 10.22 1.75
N LEU A 228 17.26 9.82 2.63
CA LEU A 228 15.82 9.92 2.34
C LEU A 228 15.46 11.39 2.08
N VAL A 229 14.80 11.64 0.95
CA VAL A 229 14.35 12.98 0.53
C VAL A 229 12.84 13.07 0.60
N VAL A 230 12.33 14.00 1.42
CA VAL A 230 10.90 14.29 1.57
C VAL A 230 10.65 15.72 1.12
N GLU A 231 10.16 15.88 -0.11
CA GLU A 231 10.14 17.18 -0.77
C GLU A 231 8.86 17.53 -1.55
N ASN A 232 8.53 18.81 -1.59
CA ASN A 232 7.47 19.37 -2.44
C ASN A 232 6.09 18.74 -2.23
N ASN A 233 5.81 18.20 -1.04
CA ASN A 233 4.50 17.66 -0.68
C ASN A 233 3.58 18.79 -0.16
N GLY A 234 2.27 18.62 -0.30
CA GLY A 234 1.26 19.45 0.35
C GLY A 234 0.59 18.68 1.50
N ALA A 235 0.42 19.32 2.65
CA ALA A 235 -0.26 18.70 3.78
C ALA A 235 -1.20 19.70 4.48
N ARG A 236 -2.42 19.25 4.80
CA ARG A 236 -3.39 20.05 5.56
C ARG A 236 -4.19 19.19 6.53
N LEU A 237 -4.79 19.85 7.52
CA LEU A 237 -5.73 19.23 8.44
C LEU A 237 -7.16 19.39 7.91
N ALA A 238 -7.99 18.37 8.06
CA ALA A 238 -9.43 18.50 7.92
C ALA A 238 -10.01 19.35 9.07
N PRO A 239 -11.19 19.98 8.90
CA PRO A 239 -11.85 20.69 9.99
C PRO A 239 -12.02 19.80 11.23
N GLY A 240 -11.56 20.29 12.38
CA GLY A 240 -11.62 19.57 13.65
C GLY A 240 -10.62 18.42 13.81
N ALA A 241 -9.67 18.24 12.89
CA ALA A 241 -8.57 17.30 13.08
C ALA A 241 -7.51 17.84 14.05
N GLU A 242 -6.91 16.95 14.81
CA GLU A 242 -5.87 17.28 15.80
C GLU A 242 -4.59 17.82 15.16
N ARG A 243 -3.86 18.64 15.92
CA ARG A 243 -2.52 19.09 15.54
C ARG A 243 -1.58 17.90 15.40
N THR A 244 -0.63 17.99 14.48
CA THR A 244 0.23 16.85 14.12
C THR A 244 1.62 17.28 13.66
N THR A 245 2.42 16.29 13.31
CA THR A 245 3.71 16.41 12.66
C THR A 245 3.64 15.85 11.25
N PHE A 246 4.27 16.51 10.29
CA PHE A 246 4.37 15.99 8.93
C PHE A 246 5.31 14.78 8.86
N LEU A 247 6.53 14.90 9.40
CA LEU A 247 7.50 13.81 9.49
C LEU A 247 7.95 13.54 10.93
N GLY A 248 7.62 12.36 11.43
CA GLY A 248 8.05 11.82 12.71
C GLY A 248 9.19 10.82 12.49
N ALA A 249 10.33 11.02 13.15
CA ALA A 249 11.49 10.17 13.02
C ALA A 249 11.91 9.58 14.38
N TRP A 250 12.13 8.27 14.38
CA TRP A 250 12.62 7.48 15.52
C TRP A 250 14.12 7.15 15.44
N SER A 251 14.80 7.71 14.44
CA SER A 251 16.26 7.71 14.33
C SER A 251 16.77 9.15 14.15
N ASN A 252 18.07 9.35 14.43
CA ASN A 252 18.76 10.62 14.18
C ASN A 252 19.44 10.63 12.79
N GLU A 253 19.10 9.70 11.89
CA GLU A 253 19.72 9.63 10.57
C GLU A 253 19.44 10.90 9.75
N PRO A 254 20.43 11.41 9.00
CA PRO A 254 20.28 12.64 8.24
C PRO A 254 19.35 12.43 7.04
N MET A 255 18.29 13.23 6.98
CA MET A 255 17.29 13.23 5.90
C MET A 255 17.16 14.63 5.32
N VAL A 256 16.75 14.72 4.06
CA VAL A 256 16.48 16.00 3.39
C VAL A 256 14.98 16.26 3.41
N ILE A 257 14.56 17.32 4.10
CA ILE A 257 13.16 17.76 4.16
C ILE A 257 13.11 19.19 3.61
N ARG A 258 12.41 19.41 2.49
CA ARG A 258 12.40 20.73 1.82
C ARG A 258 11.17 20.98 0.96
N GLY A 259 10.80 22.24 0.80
CA GLY A 259 9.75 22.65 -0.16
C GLY A 259 8.34 22.13 0.16
N ASN A 260 8.11 21.54 1.33
CA ASN A 260 6.80 21.04 1.73
C ASN A 260 5.89 22.22 2.13
N ARG A 261 4.64 22.22 1.64
CA ARG A 261 3.62 23.21 1.96
C ARG A 261 2.73 22.67 3.08
N LEU A 262 2.96 23.11 4.30
CA LEU A 262 2.27 22.60 5.49
C LEU A 262 1.22 23.61 5.98
N GLY A 263 -0.02 23.15 6.12
CA GLY A 263 -1.11 23.92 6.69
C GLY A 263 -0.94 24.19 8.18
N VAL A 264 -1.74 25.11 8.70
CA VAL A 264 -1.76 25.47 10.13
C VAL A 264 -2.00 24.24 11.00
N GLY A 265 -1.23 24.12 12.09
CA GLY A 265 -1.34 23.01 13.04
C GLY A 265 -0.46 21.79 12.70
N ILE A 266 0.32 21.86 11.62
CA ILE A 266 1.26 20.81 11.21
C ILE A 266 2.70 21.28 11.46
N ALA A 267 3.42 20.63 12.36
CA ALA A 267 4.86 20.82 12.53
C ALA A 267 5.62 20.06 11.44
N GLU A 268 6.70 20.61 10.88
CA GLU A 268 7.45 19.94 9.80
C GLU A 268 8.11 18.63 10.26
N ARG A 269 8.81 18.69 11.40
CA ARG A 269 9.55 17.55 11.93
C ARG A 269 9.34 17.41 13.42
N GLY A 270 9.13 16.17 13.86
CA GLY A 270 9.06 15.77 15.26
C GLY A 270 10.09 14.67 15.51
N ARG A 271 10.91 14.84 16.55
CA ARG A 271 11.76 13.76 17.04
C ARG A 271 10.96 12.93 18.02
N ARG A 272 10.93 11.62 17.79
CA ARG A 272 10.19 10.68 18.61
C ARG A 272 11.22 9.72 19.18
N TYR A 273 11.83 10.12 20.29
CA TYR A 273 12.74 9.24 21.02
C TYR A 273 11.90 8.18 21.74
N LEU A 274 12.32 6.92 21.65
CA LEU A 274 11.89 5.87 22.58
C LEU A 274 12.62 6.06 23.92
#